data_AF-A0A969EJT3-F1
#
_entry.id   AF-A0A969EJT3-F1
#
_cell.length_a   1.000
_cell.length_b   1.000
_cell.length_c   1.000
_cell.angle_alpha   90.00
_cell.angle_beta   90.00
_cell.angle_gamma   90.00
#
_symmetry.space_group_name_H-M   'P 1'
#
loop_
_entity.id
_entity.type
_entity.pdbx_description
1 polymer ?
#
loop_
_entity_poly.entity_id
_entity_poly.type
_entity_poly.pdbx_seq_one_letter_code
_entity_poly.pdbx_strand_id
1 'polypeptide(L)'
;MGEASPEIRLVDNYHDHPAYLRALADSIRTTWAEKRQPDRLLFSFHGIPDRYRRNGDPYREQCEATAWGVAAELGLDANTWQMAFQSRFGPEPWLQPYTDETLETWGQEGIGSVHVICPGFSADCLETVDEIGREARHTFLSAGGQDFHYIPALNDQPDHVTALTEILLEHMQDWHREPENSQEIEK
;
A
#
# COMPACT_ATOMS: atom_id res chain seq x y z
N MET A 1 -9.62 32.55 -32.75
CA MET A 1 -10.17 31.39 -32.00
C MET A 1 -9.20 31.14 -30.86
N GLY A 2 -9.62 31.39 -29.62
CA GLY A 2 -8.80 30.99 -28.47
C GLY A 2 -8.84 29.47 -28.37
N GLU A 3 -7.69 28.83 -28.15
CA GLU A 3 -7.62 27.40 -27.87
C GLU A 3 -8.44 27.10 -26.61
N ALA A 4 -9.49 26.29 -26.75
CA ALA A 4 -10.17 25.72 -25.60
C ALA A 4 -9.17 24.82 -24.86
N SER A 5 -8.92 25.12 -23.58
CA SER A 5 -8.07 24.28 -22.72
C SER A 5 -8.88 23.09 -22.20
N PRO A 6 -8.29 21.88 -22.11
CA PRO A 6 -9.00 20.73 -21.58
C PRO A 6 -9.30 20.90 -20.09
N GLU A 7 -10.46 20.40 -19.65
CA GLU A 7 -10.75 20.23 -18.24
C GLU A 7 -9.90 19.08 -17.66
N ILE A 8 -9.34 19.29 -16.47
CA ILE A 8 -8.47 18.33 -15.79
C ILE A 8 -9.07 18.02 -14.42
N ARG A 9 -9.15 16.73 -14.09
CA ARG A 9 -9.48 16.22 -12.76
C ARG A 9 -8.34 15.34 -12.29
N LEU A 10 -7.85 15.58 -11.08
CA LEU A 10 -6.80 14.79 -10.45
C LEU A 10 -7.41 13.93 -9.35
N VAL A 11 -7.01 12.66 -9.31
CA VAL A 11 -7.30 11.76 -8.19
C VAL A 11 -6.07 11.79 -7.30
N ASP A 12 -6.14 12.59 -6.23
CA ASP A 12 -4.96 12.87 -5.39
C ASP A 12 -4.51 11.67 -4.57
N ASN A 13 -5.44 10.79 -4.19
CA ASN A 13 -5.16 9.56 -3.45
C ASN A 13 -6.35 8.57 -3.55
N TYR A 14 -6.08 7.30 -3.32
CA TYR A 14 -7.07 6.21 -3.32
C TYR A 14 -6.72 5.09 -2.30
N HIS A 15 -5.81 5.42 -1.37
CA HIS A 15 -5.17 4.50 -0.43
C HIS A 15 -6.16 3.71 0.45
N ASP A 16 -7.28 4.33 0.82
CA ASP A 16 -8.37 3.78 1.62
C ASP A 16 -9.59 3.36 0.78
N HIS A 17 -9.48 3.41 -0.55
CA HIS A 17 -10.59 3.07 -1.42
C HIS A 17 -10.95 1.57 -1.29
N PRO A 18 -12.22 1.19 -1.05
CA PRO A 18 -12.60 -0.19 -0.80
C PRO A 18 -12.16 -1.17 -1.89
N ALA A 19 -12.23 -0.77 -3.16
CA ALA A 19 -11.80 -1.62 -4.27
C ALA A 19 -10.29 -1.96 -4.22
N TYR A 20 -9.47 -0.99 -3.83
CA TYR A 20 -8.03 -1.16 -3.73
C TYR A 20 -7.65 -2.04 -2.52
N LEU A 21 -8.28 -1.79 -1.36
CA LEU A 21 -8.08 -2.60 -0.16
C LEU A 21 -8.49 -4.07 -0.38
N ARG A 22 -9.61 -4.31 -1.07
CA ARG A 22 -10.05 -5.66 -1.46
C ARG A 22 -9.03 -6.33 -2.38
N ALA A 23 -8.54 -5.65 -3.42
CA ALA A 23 -7.55 -6.22 -4.33
C ALA A 23 -6.25 -6.64 -3.62
N LEU A 24 -5.77 -5.83 -2.67
CA LEU A 24 -4.62 -6.19 -1.82
C LEU A 24 -4.93 -7.41 -0.94
N ALA A 25 -6.09 -7.43 -0.29
CA ALA A 25 -6.51 -8.56 0.54
C ALA A 25 -6.64 -9.86 -0.27
N ASP A 26 -7.17 -9.80 -1.49
CA ASP A 26 -7.34 -10.95 -2.37
C ASP A 26 -5.99 -11.49 -2.88
N SER A 27 -5.02 -10.61 -3.17
CA SER A 27 -3.64 -11.02 -3.46
C SER A 27 -3.01 -11.78 -2.28
N ILE A 28 -3.24 -11.29 -1.05
CA ILE A 28 -2.76 -11.95 0.17
C ILE A 28 -3.45 -13.31 0.37
N ARG A 29 -4.77 -13.39 0.21
CA ARG A 29 -5.54 -14.65 0.34
C ARG A 29 -5.11 -15.67 -0.71
N THR A 30 -4.90 -15.24 -1.95
CA THR A 30 -4.39 -16.10 -3.04
C THR A 30 -3.04 -16.66 -2.67
N THR A 31 -2.13 -15.79 -2.19
CA THR A 31 -0.83 -16.24 -1.68
C THR A 31 -0.99 -17.24 -0.53
N TRP A 32 -1.92 -17.02 0.41
CA TRP A 32 -2.17 -17.94 1.53
C TRP A 32 -2.91 -19.23 1.17
N ALA A 33 -3.46 -19.32 -0.03
CA ALA A 33 -3.98 -20.56 -0.57
C ALA A 33 -2.85 -21.40 -1.18
N GLU A 34 -1.88 -20.76 -1.82
CA GLU A 34 -0.71 -21.42 -2.44
C GLU A 34 0.42 -21.72 -1.44
N LYS A 35 0.65 -20.78 -0.54
CA LYS A 35 1.58 -20.82 0.60
C LYS A 35 0.75 -20.90 1.85
N ARG A 36 1.19 -21.58 2.90
CA ARG A 36 0.45 -21.53 4.17
C ARG A 36 0.44 -20.09 4.70
N GLN A 37 -0.64 -19.68 5.36
CA GLN A 37 -0.68 -18.41 6.10
C GLN A 37 0.50 -18.34 7.10
N PRO A 38 1.27 -17.22 7.13
CA PRO A 38 2.43 -17.07 7.99
C PRO A 38 2.04 -16.77 9.43
N ASP A 39 3.01 -16.83 10.33
CA ASP A 39 2.86 -16.40 11.73
C ASP A 39 2.71 -14.88 11.86
N ARG A 40 3.33 -14.12 10.94
CA ARG A 40 3.21 -12.65 10.84
C ARG A 40 3.10 -12.17 9.39
N LEU A 41 2.31 -11.13 9.18
CA LEU A 41 2.27 -10.34 7.95
C LEU A 41 2.92 -8.97 8.17
N LEU A 42 3.85 -8.58 7.31
CA LEU A 42 4.46 -7.25 7.33
C LEU A 42 3.97 -6.42 6.14
N PHE A 43 3.40 -5.26 6.41
CA PHE A 43 3.17 -4.23 5.40
C PHE A 43 4.40 -3.31 5.35
N SER A 44 5.19 -3.43 4.30
CA SER A 44 6.39 -2.60 4.09
C SER A 44 6.07 -1.45 3.13
N PHE A 45 6.32 -0.21 3.55
CA PHE A 45 6.14 0.98 2.72
C PHE A 45 7.48 1.68 2.48
N HIS A 46 7.67 2.35 1.36
CA HIS A 46 8.89 3.12 1.16
C HIS A 46 8.98 4.22 2.21
N GLY A 47 10.11 4.32 2.92
CA GLY A 47 10.30 5.33 3.93
C GLY A 47 10.38 6.74 3.33
N ILE A 48 10.10 7.74 4.16
CA ILE A 48 10.45 9.13 3.86
C ILE A 48 11.14 9.74 5.08
N PRO A 49 11.95 10.80 4.92
CA PRO A 49 12.49 11.55 6.05
C PRO A 49 11.38 12.00 7.01
N ASP A 50 11.54 11.78 8.32
CA ASP A 50 10.50 12.11 9.31
C ASP A 50 10.17 13.62 9.36
N ARG A 51 11.08 14.46 8.88
CA ARG A 51 10.82 15.90 8.71
C ARG A 51 9.60 16.19 7.80
N TYR A 52 9.29 15.34 6.82
CA TYR A 52 8.14 15.56 5.92
C TYR A 52 6.83 15.42 6.68
N ARG A 53 6.69 14.34 7.47
CA ARG A 53 5.56 14.19 8.41
C ARG A 53 5.47 15.37 9.38
N ARG A 54 6.59 15.80 9.97
CA ARG A 54 6.61 16.99 10.85
C ARG A 54 6.19 18.29 10.15
N ASN A 55 6.34 18.35 8.83
CA ASN A 55 5.92 19.47 8.00
C ASN A 55 4.49 19.30 7.43
N GLY A 56 3.75 18.27 7.85
CA GLY A 56 2.35 18.04 7.49
C GLY A 56 2.13 17.15 6.27
N ASP A 57 3.14 16.40 5.84
CA ASP A 57 2.97 15.38 4.80
C ASP A 57 2.06 14.23 5.31
N PRO A 58 0.98 13.87 4.60
CA PRO A 58 -0.02 12.90 5.04
C PRO A 58 0.38 11.43 4.78
N TYR A 59 1.56 11.19 4.20
CA TYR A 59 1.94 9.87 3.71
C TYR A 59 1.88 8.78 4.79
N ARG A 60 2.30 9.10 6.02
CA ARG A 60 2.29 8.12 7.13
C ARG A 60 0.86 7.68 7.45
N GLU A 61 -0.05 8.63 7.58
CA GLU A 61 -1.46 8.38 7.88
C GLU A 61 -2.12 7.58 6.75
N GLN A 62 -1.75 7.84 5.50
CA GLN A 62 -2.22 7.08 4.35
C GLN A 62 -1.72 5.63 4.37
N CYS A 63 -0.44 5.40 4.66
CA CYS A 63 0.11 4.05 4.83
C CYS A 63 -0.60 3.29 5.96
N GLU A 64 -0.84 3.96 7.09
CA GLU A 64 -1.57 3.39 8.22
C GLU A 64 -3.00 2.99 7.81
N ALA A 65 -3.73 3.88 7.13
CA ALA A 65 -5.08 3.60 6.65
C ALA A 65 -5.12 2.40 5.69
N THR A 66 -4.16 2.29 4.77
CA THR A 66 -4.05 1.11 3.89
C THR A 66 -3.81 -0.17 4.71
N ALA A 67 -2.82 -0.17 5.60
CA ALA A 67 -2.46 -1.37 6.38
C ALA A 67 -3.63 -1.82 7.28
N TRP A 68 -4.28 -0.87 7.97
CA TRP A 68 -5.47 -1.14 8.78
C TRP A 68 -6.64 -1.64 7.95
N GLY A 69 -6.91 -1.02 6.80
CA GLY A 69 -7.98 -1.40 5.90
C GLY A 69 -7.81 -2.83 5.40
N VAL A 70 -6.62 -3.18 4.92
CA VAL A 70 -6.33 -4.55 4.45
C VAL A 70 -6.36 -5.56 5.61
N ALA A 71 -5.82 -5.22 6.78
CA ALA A 71 -5.88 -6.09 7.95
C ALA A 71 -7.33 -6.36 8.40
N ALA A 72 -8.20 -5.34 8.33
CA ALA A 72 -9.63 -5.47 8.62
C ALA A 72 -10.35 -6.34 7.59
N GLU A 73 -10.09 -6.14 6.29
CA GLU A 73 -10.61 -7.00 5.21
C GLU A 73 -10.22 -8.46 5.42
N LEU A 74 -8.99 -8.72 5.86
CA LEU A 74 -8.48 -10.07 6.14
C LEU A 74 -8.93 -10.64 7.49
N GLY A 75 -9.54 -9.84 8.36
CA GLY A 75 -9.93 -10.26 9.72
C GLY A 75 -8.74 -10.62 10.61
N LEU A 76 -7.62 -9.91 10.49
CA LEU A 76 -6.39 -10.22 11.24
C LEU A 76 -6.43 -9.72 12.67
N ASP A 77 -5.85 -10.50 13.57
CA ASP A 77 -5.62 -10.11 14.94
C ASP A 77 -4.50 -9.06 15.03
N ALA A 78 -4.60 -8.13 15.99
CA ALA A 78 -3.64 -7.04 16.14
C ALA A 78 -2.18 -7.48 16.34
N ASN A 79 -1.95 -8.72 16.79
CA ASN A 79 -0.63 -9.27 17.05
C ASN A 79 -0.09 -10.12 15.89
N THR A 80 -0.83 -10.29 14.79
CA THR A 80 -0.40 -11.15 13.65
C THR A 80 0.10 -10.33 12.47
N TRP A 81 0.16 -9.01 12.59
CA TRP A 81 0.68 -8.14 11.53
C TRP A 81 1.33 -6.88 12.10
N GLN A 82 2.13 -6.21 11.28
CA GLN A 82 2.72 -4.91 11.59
C GLN A 82 2.95 -4.12 10.30
N MET A 83 3.06 -2.79 10.43
CA MET A 83 3.54 -1.91 9.36
C MET A 83 4.97 -1.45 9.66
N ALA A 84 5.83 -1.38 8.64
CA ALA A 84 7.18 -0.84 8.71
C ALA A 84 7.55 -0.07 7.43
N PHE A 85 8.68 0.63 7.49
CA PHE A 85 9.20 1.44 6.39
C PHE A 85 10.56 0.93 5.92
N GLN A 86 10.70 0.74 4.60
CA GLN A 86 11.93 0.29 3.93
C GLN A 86 12.70 1.47 3.30
N SER A 87 13.84 1.20 2.69
CA SER A 87 14.56 2.12 1.80
C SER A 87 14.93 3.47 2.45
N ARG A 88 15.74 3.45 3.51
CA ARG A 88 16.28 4.67 4.16
C ARG A 88 17.66 5.06 3.62
N PHE A 89 17.91 6.36 3.49
CA PHE A 89 19.19 6.89 3.02
C PHE A 89 19.71 8.06 3.86
N GLY A 90 21.01 8.05 4.10
CA GLY A 90 21.70 9.10 4.85
C GLY A 90 21.49 9.01 6.37
N PRO A 91 22.03 9.98 7.13
CA PRO A 91 22.08 9.92 8.58
C PRO A 91 20.85 10.51 9.29
N GLU A 92 19.93 11.16 8.56
CA GLU A 92 18.74 11.74 9.17
C GLU A 92 17.72 10.66 9.58
N PRO A 93 16.86 10.89 10.57
CA PRO A 93 15.79 9.94 10.91
C PRO A 93 14.71 9.87 9.82
N TRP A 94 14.33 8.65 9.47
CA TRP A 94 13.20 8.35 8.56
C TRP A 94 12.01 7.84 9.36
N LEU A 95 10.86 7.67 8.69
CA LEU A 95 9.69 7.04 9.31
C LEU A 95 10.03 5.65 9.85
N GLN A 96 9.49 5.36 11.04
CA GLN A 96 9.71 4.12 11.79
C GLN A 96 8.37 3.42 12.06
N PRO A 97 8.39 2.10 12.33
CA PRO A 97 9.57 1.22 12.47
C PRO A 97 10.23 0.87 11.13
N TYR A 98 11.50 0.45 11.13
CA TYR A 98 12.21 0.08 9.89
C TYR A 98 12.01 -1.41 9.55
N THR A 99 11.86 -1.71 8.26
CA THR A 99 11.56 -3.07 7.78
C THR A 99 12.68 -4.06 8.09
N ASP A 100 13.93 -3.67 7.89
CA ASP A 100 15.13 -4.47 8.20
C ASP A 100 15.20 -4.82 9.69
N GLU A 101 15.10 -3.81 10.56
CA GLU A 101 15.16 -3.98 12.02
C GLU A 101 13.97 -4.77 12.56
N THR A 102 12.78 -4.60 11.99
CA THR A 102 11.57 -5.36 12.37
C THR A 102 11.74 -6.85 12.07
N LEU A 103 12.24 -7.18 10.86
CA LEU A 103 12.45 -8.56 10.45
C LEU A 103 13.59 -9.23 11.20
N GLU A 104 14.67 -8.51 11.50
CA GLU A 104 15.73 -9.01 12.36
C GLU A 104 15.18 -9.34 13.76
N THR A 105 14.40 -8.44 14.35
CA THR A 105 13.78 -8.63 15.66
C THR A 105 12.86 -9.86 15.67
N TRP A 106 11.96 -10.00 14.69
CA TRP A 106 11.07 -11.16 14.61
C TRP A 106 11.82 -12.48 14.44
N GLY A 107 12.92 -12.49 13.68
CA GLY A 107 13.78 -13.67 13.57
C GLY A 107 14.39 -14.05 14.93
N GLN A 108 14.90 -13.06 15.68
CA GLN A 108 15.48 -13.27 17.01
C GLN A 108 14.45 -13.71 18.06
N GLU A 109 13.20 -13.26 17.93
CA GLU A 109 12.06 -13.67 18.76
C GLU A 109 11.54 -15.08 18.43
N GLY A 110 12.07 -15.71 17.38
CA GLY A 110 11.68 -17.07 16.98
C GLY A 110 10.35 -17.14 16.24
N ILE A 111 9.89 -16.03 15.64
CA ILE A 111 8.80 -16.08 14.65
C ILE A 111 9.23 -16.98 13.50
N GLY A 112 8.45 -18.02 13.21
CA GLY A 112 8.84 -19.05 12.25
C GLY A 112 8.70 -18.56 10.81
N SER A 113 7.54 -18.01 10.48
CA SER A 113 7.16 -17.67 9.11
C SER A 113 6.63 -16.25 8.97
N VAL A 114 7.07 -15.53 7.94
CA VAL A 114 6.63 -14.17 7.64
C VAL A 114 6.28 -14.02 6.17
N HIS A 115 5.18 -13.32 5.87
CA HIS A 115 4.95 -12.78 4.54
C HIS A 115 5.11 -11.26 4.58
N VAL A 116 5.63 -10.68 3.50
CA VAL A 116 5.80 -9.23 3.35
C VAL A 116 5.09 -8.78 2.09
N ILE A 117 4.29 -7.71 2.18
CA ILE A 117 3.64 -7.05 1.04
C ILE A 117 4.06 -5.57 1.01
N CYS A 118 4.10 -4.98 -0.19
CA CYS A 118 4.48 -3.58 -0.39
C CYS A 118 3.36 -2.75 -1.02
N PRO A 119 2.31 -2.35 -0.28
CA PRO A 119 1.14 -1.69 -0.87
C PRO A 119 1.46 -0.33 -1.52
N GLY A 120 2.52 0.35 -1.06
CA GLY A 120 2.97 1.61 -1.67
C GLY A 120 3.41 1.50 -3.15
N PHE A 121 3.51 0.29 -3.70
CA PHE A 121 3.92 0.04 -5.08
C PHE A 121 2.80 -0.65 -5.87
N SER A 122 2.41 -0.04 -6.99
CA SER A 122 1.41 -0.60 -7.91
C SER A 122 1.97 -1.73 -8.77
N ALA A 123 3.27 -1.71 -9.04
CA ALA A 123 3.99 -2.72 -9.81
C ALA A 123 5.34 -3.02 -9.16
N ASP A 124 5.87 -4.20 -9.43
CA ASP A 124 7.16 -4.63 -8.91
C ASP A 124 8.31 -3.80 -9.49
N CYS A 125 9.26 -3.49 -8.62
CA CYS A 125 10.45 -2.71 -8.92
C CYS A 125 11.65 -3.23 -8.12
N LEU A 126 12.76 -2.49 -8.14
CA LEU A 126 13.99 -2.89 -7.46
C LEU A 126 13.75 -3.01 -5.94
N GLU A 127 13.05 -2.04 -5.37
CA GLU A 127 12.73 -1.93 -3.96
C GLU A 127 11.82 -3.08 -3.48
N THR A 128 11.02 -3.68 -4.36
CA THR A 128 10.17 -4.82 -3.97
C THR A 128 10.86 -6.15 -4.23
N VAL A 129 11.39 -6.36 -5.43
CA VAL A 129 11.94 -7.66 -5.82
C VAL A 129 13.29 -7.93 -5.15
N ASP A 130 14.17 -6.93 -5.11
CA ASP A 130 15.54 -7.10 -4.60
C ASP A 130 15.61 -6.76 -3.11
N GLU A 131 15.24 -5.54 -2.72
CA GLU A 131 15.35 -5.13 -1.31
C GLU A 131 14.44 -5.99 -0.41
N ILE A 132 13.16 -6.16 -0.75
CA ILE A 132 12.27 -7.01 0.05
C ILE A 132 12.43 -8.49 -0.28
N GLY A 133 12.36 -8.87 -1.56
CA GLY A 133 12.40 -10.28 -1.94
C GLY A 133 13.72 -11.00 -1.63
N ARG A 134 14.86 -10.30 -1.68
CA ARG A 134 16.19 -10.88 -1.42
C ARG A 134 16.82 -10.40 -0.11
N GLU A 135 16.93 -9.09 0.13
CA GLU A 135 17.68 -8.57 1.28
C GLU A 135 16.92 -8.76 2.59
N ALA A 136 15.66 -8.33 2.65
CA ALA A 136 14.81 -8.48 3.82
C ALA A 136 14.59 -9.98 4.16
N ARG A 137 14.45 -10.82 3.14
CA ARG A 137 14.47 -12.28 3.27
C ARG A 137 15.75 -12.78 3.95
N HIS A 138 16.91 -12.31 3.49
CA HIS A 138 18.18 -12.69 4.07
C HIS A 138 18.30 -12.25 5.53
N THR A 139 17.85 -11.04 5.87
CA THR A 139 17.83 -10.51 7.24
C THR A 139 17.00 -11.40 8.18
N PHE A 140 15.75 -11.70 7.82
CA PHE A 140 14.86 -12.53 8.65
C PHE A 140 15.42 -13.94 8.89
N LEU A 141 15.86 -14.61 7.82
CA LEU A 141 16.36 -15.98 7.91
C LEU A 141 17.70 -16.06 8.66
N SER A 142 18.57 -15.07 8.50
CA SER A 142 19.85 -15.00 9.21
C SER A 142 19.66 -14.73 10.71
N ALA A 143 18.58 -14.06 11.08
CA ALA A 143 18.22 -13.77 12.47
C ALA A 143 17.57 -14.93 13.22
N GLY A 144 17.25 -16.04 12.54
CA GLY A 144 16.65 -17.24 13.14
C GLY A 144 15.26 -17.61 12.62
N GLY A 145 14.69 -16.80 11.74
CA GLY A 145 13.45 -17.10 11.02
C GLY A 145 13.58 -18.33 10.11
N GLN A 146 12.46 -18.98 9.79
CA GLN A 146 12.44 -20.25 9.05
C GLN A 146 11.90 -20.12 7.63
N ASP A 147 10.80 -19.37 7.46
CA ASP A 147 10.14 -19.18 6.18
C ASP A 147 9.81 -17.71 5.90
N PHE A 148 10.05 -17.30 4.66
CA PHE A 148 9.84 -15.92 4.23
C PHE A 148 9.25 -15.93 2.83
N HIS A 149 8.19 -15.15 2.64
CA HIS A 149 7.60 -14.93 1.34
C HIS A 149 7.32 -13.45 1.06
N TYR A 150 7.80 -12.95 -0.07
CA TYR A 150 7.35 -11.68 -0.61
C TYR A 150 6.08 -11.90 -1.43
N ILE A 151 5.04 -11.12 -1.16
CA ILE A 151 3.78 -11.08 -1.92
C ILE A 151 3.97 -10.04 -3.03
N PRO A 152 3.97 -10.43 -4.32
CA PRO A 152 4.15 -9.51 -5.43
C PRO A 152 3.20 -8.33 -5.39
N ALA A 153 3.65 -7.21 -5.98
CA ALA A 153 2.77 -6.08 -6.21
C ALA A 153 1.57 -6.51 -7.05
N LEU A 154 0.51 -5.70 -7.03
CA LEU A 154 -0.70 -6.00 -7.79
C LEU A 154 -0.44 -6.08 -9.31
N ASN A 155 0.59 -5.41 -9.83
CA ASN A 155 1.04 -5.50 -11.21
C ASN A 155 -0.14 -5.31 -12.19
N ASP A 156 -0.28 -6.22 -13.16
CA ASP A 156 -1.36 -6.27 -14.16
C ASP A 156 -2.49 -7.23 -13.78
N GLN A 157 -2.62 -7.60 -12.50
CA GLN A 157 -3.68 -8.49 -12.05
C GLN A 157 -5.06 -7.94 -12.39
N PRO A 158 -6.01 -8.78 -12.87
CA PRO A 158 -7.37 -8.33 -13.22
C PRO A 158 -8.07 -7.56 -12.10
N ASP A 159 -7.86 -7.95 -10.84
CA ASP A 159 -8.48 -7.30 -9.68
C ASP A 159 -7.93 -5.88 -9.47
N HIS A 160 -6.66 -5.63 -9.80
CA HIS A 160 -6.06 -4.30 -9.75
C HIS A 160 -6.64 -3.38 -10.83
N VAL A 161 -6.74 -3.89 -12.06
CA VAL A 161 -7.35 -3.16 -13.18
C VAL A 161 -8.81 -2.83 -12.86
N THR A 162 -9.53 -3.77 -12.25
CA THR A 162 -10.91 -3.58 -11.81
C THR A 162 -11.00 -2.50 -10.72
N ALA A 163 -10.14 -2.57 -9.70
CA ALA A 163 -10.10 -1.58 -8.63
C ALA A 163 -9.84 -0.16 -9.15
N LEU A 164 -8.85 0.01 -10.04
CA LEU A 164 -8.57 1.31 -10.66
C LEU A 164 -9.73 1.79 -11.53
N THR A 165 -10.40 0.88 -12.24
CA THR A 165 -11.57 1.21 -13.06
C THR A 165 -12.73 1.70 -12.19
N GLU A 166 -13.02 1.03 -11.06
CA GLU A 166 -14.04 1.48 -10.10
C GLU A 166 -13.74 2.90 -9.60
N ILE A 167 -12.51 3.14 -9.12
CA ILE A 167 -12.06 4.46 -8.65
C ILE A 167 -12.28 5.52 -9.75
N LEU A 168 -11.81 5.25 -10.97
CA LEU A 168 -11.92 6.20 -12.08
C LEU A 168 -13.37 6.48 -12.44
N LEU A 169 -14.23 5.45 -12.48
CA LEU A 169 -15.65 5.62 -12.80
C LEU A 169 -16.36 6.50 -11.78
N GLU A 170 -16.06 6.37 -10.49
CA GLU A 170 -16.60 7.25 -9.45
C GLU A 170 -16.19 8.71 -9.68
N HIS A 171 -14.92 8.95 -10.02
CA HIS A 171 -14.41 10.29 -10.35
C HIS A 171 -14.90 10.82 -11.71
N MET A 172 -15.61 10.04 -12.53
CA MET A 172 -16.10 10.44 -13.86
C MET A 172 -17.60 10.75 -13.94
N GLN A 173 -18.38 10.58 -12.86
CA GLN A 173 -19.85 10.69 -12.94
C GLN A 173 -20.39 12.12 -13.19
N ASP A 174 -19.64 13.18 -12.82
CA ASP A 174 -20.17 14.56 -12.78
C ASP A 174 -19.63 15.51 -13.88
N TRP A 175 -19.06 14.99 -14.97
CA TRP A 175 -18.49 15.83 -16.03
C TRP A 175 -19.53 16.58 -16.88
N HIS A 176 -20.77 16.07 -16.95
CA HIS A 176 -21.82 16.59 -17.82
C HIS A 176 -23.03 17.11 -17.04
N ARG A 177 -22.81 17.93 -16.01
CA ARG A 177 -23.94 18.67 -15.43
C ARG A 177 -24.37 19.76 -16.41
N GLU A 178 -25.57 19.63 -16.97
CA GLU A 178 -26.21 20.76 -17.64
C GLU A 178 -26.36 21.91 -16.63
N PRO A 179 -26.16 23.18 -17.06
CA PRO A 179 -26.34 24.31 -16.16
C PRO A 179 -27.75 24.26 -15.57
N GLU A 180 -27.83 24.32 -14.23
CA GLU A 180 -29.11 24.46 -13.55
C GLU A 180 -29.87 25.63 -14.19
N ASN A 181 -31.04 25.31 -14.71
CA ASN A 181 -31.95 26.18 -15.42
C ASN A 181 -32.06 27.52 -14.65
N SER A 182 -31.35 28.56 -15.14
CA SER A 182 -31.47 29.90 -14.59
C SER A 182 -32.91 30.32 -14.85
N GLN A 183 -33.65 30.39 -13.76
CA GLN A 183 -35.06 30.73 -13.69
C GLN A 183 -35.41 31.85 -14.67
N GLU A 184 -36.56 31.66 -15.32
CA GLU A 184 -37.27 32.66 -16.10
C GLU A 184 -37.02 34.07 -15.55
N ILE A 185 -36.30 34.89 -16.33
CA ILE A 185 -36.42 36.34 -16.19
C ILE A 185 -37.83 36.66 -16.71
N GLU A 186 -38.82 36.55 -15.82
CA GLU A 186 -40.14 37.12 -16.05
C GLU A 186 -40.00 38.63 -16.28
N LYS A 187 -40.78 39.09 -17.26
CA LYS A 187 -40.82 40.40 -17.92
C LYS A 187 -40.82 41.63 -17.02
#